data_AF-A0A128FJS0-F1
#
_entry.id   AF-A0A128FJS0-F1
#
_cell.length_a   1.000
_cell.length_b   1.000
_cell.length_c   1.000
_cell.angle_alpha   90.00
_cell.angle_beta   90.00
_cell.angle_gamma   90.00
#
_symmetry.space_group_name_H-M   'P 1'
#
loop_
_entity.id
_entity.type
_entity.pdbx_description
1 polymer ?
#
loop_
_entity_poly.entity_id
_entity_poly.type
_entity_poly.pdbx_seq_one_letter_code
_entity_poly.pdbx_strand_id
1 'polypeptide(L)'
;MLGARNGEQGADSFINGQVDDVQVWGRALSGSEVQGYMLTPPVAGEADLLAYYDFSRAKGRWVENVATGEFDALLSANNLLKTKMN
;
A
#
# COMPACT_ATOMS: atom_id res chain seq x y z
N MET A 1 9.78 4.57 -1.99
CA MET A 1 9.65 3.12 -1.77
C MET A 1 8.88 2.90 -0.48
N LEU A 2 8.06 1.85 -0.41
CA LEU A 2 7.40 1.43 0.83
C LEU A 2 8.26 0.37 1.52
N GLY A 3 8.36 0.43 2.85
CA GLY A 3 9.04 -0.61 3.64
C GLY A 3 10.58 -0.55 3.65
N ALA A 4 11.20 0.46 3.03
CA ALA A 4 12.64 0.70 3.06
C ALA A 4 12.94 2.18 2.83
N ARG A 5 14.10 2.64 3.29
CA ARG A 5 14.61 3.96 2.94
C ARG A 5 15.23 3.89 1.54
N ASN A 6 15.02 4.94 0.73
CA ASN A 6 15.72 5.08 -0.53
C ASN A 6 17.08 5.76 -0.30
N GLY A 7 18.17 4.99 -0.35
CA GLY A 7 19.55 5.47 -0.18
C GLY A 7 20.27 5.71 -1.51
N GLU A 8 21.49 6.25 -1.44
CA GLU A 8 22.29 6.62 -2.62
C GLU A 8 22.65 5.44 -3.54
N GLN A 9 22.85 4.25 -2.95
CA GLN A 9 23.18 3.01 -3.68
C GLN A 9 21.98 2.09 -3.89
N GLY A 10 20.77 2.54 -3.53
CA GLY A 10 19.55 1.74 -3.55
C GLY A 10 18.86 1.67 -2.19
N ALA A 11 17.89 0.77 -2.06
CA ALA A 11 17.15 0.62 -0.81
C ALA A 11 18.02 0.05 0.32
N ASP A 12 17.91 0.66 1.50
CA ASP A 12 18.46 0.16 2.75
C ASP A 12 17.46 0.35 3.89
N SER A 13 17.87 0.00 5.12
CA SER A 13 17.05 0.16 6.34
C SER A 13 15.62 -0.40 6.17
N PHE A 14 15.54 -1.68 5.80
CA PHE A 14 14.27 -2.36 5.58
C PHE A 14 13.48 -2.50 6.89
N ILE A 15 12.16 -2.34 6.79
CA ILE A 15 11.26 -2.70 7.89
C ILE A 15 11.35 -4.21 8.10
N ASN A 16 11.55 -4.62 9.35
CA ASN A 16 11.38 -6.01 9.76
C ASN A 16 9.96 -6.23 10.26
N GLY A 17 9.02 -6.43 9.33
CA GLY A 17 7.59 -6.54 9.64
C GLY A 17 6.72 -6.74 8.41
N GLN A 18 5.43 -6.88 8.65
CA GLN A 18 4.40 -6.95 7.61
C GLN A 18 3.75 -5.57 7.45
N VAL A 19 3.42 -5.24 6.21
CA VAL A 19 2.68 -4.02 5.85
C VAL A 19 1.48 -4.48 5.04
N ASP A 20 0.32 -3.91 5.36
CA ASP A 20 -0.94 -4.11 4.66
C ASP A 20 -1.70 -2.77 4.64
N ASP A 21 -2.69 -2.66 3.78
CA ASP A 21 -3.62 -1.52 3.67
C ASP A 21 -2.97 -0.12 3.60
N VAL A 22 -1.96 0.05 2.74
CA VAL A 22 -1.27 1.35 2.58
C VAL A 22 -2.14 2.31 1.79
N GLN A 23 -2.47 3.46 2.39
CA GLN A 23 -3.30 4.50 1.79
C GLN A 23 -2.54 5.82 1.68
N VAL A 24 -2.75 6.56 0.59
CA VAL A 24 -2.21 7.91 0.36
C VAL A 24 -3.35 8.84 -0.04
N TRP A 25 -3.48 9.95 0.69
CA TRP A 25 -4.55 10.93 0.50
C TRP A 25 -3.99 12.28 0.09
N GLY A 26 -4.66 12.94 -0.85
CA GLY A 26 -4.35 14.31 -1.33
C GLY A 26 -4.82 15.40 -0.36
N ARG A 27 -5.46 15.02 0.75
CA ARG A 27 -5.94 15.91 1.82
C ARG A 27 -5.56 15.37 3.19
N ALA A 28 -5.60 16.25 4.19
CA ALA A 28 -5.54 15.82 5.58
C ALA A 28 -6.84 15.08 5.95
N LEU A 29 -6.69 13.90 6.56
CA LEU A 29 -7.79 13.19 7.19
C LEU A 29 -7.99 13.69 8.62
N SER A 30 -9.25 13.78 9.04
CA SER A 30 -9.62 13.93 10.44
C SER A 30 -9.34 12.65 11.22
N GLY A 31 -9.24 12.75 12.56
CA GLY A 31 -9.05 11.57 13.41
C GLY A 31 -10.16 10.52 13.27
N SER A 32 -11.40 10.96 13.06
CA SER A 32 -12.54 10.05 12.81
C SER A 32 -12.45 9.34 11.46
N GLU A 33 -11.97 10.03 10.42
CA GLU A 33 -11.74 9.39 9.12
C GLU A 33 -10.63 8.36 9.20
N VAL A 34 -9.53 8.66 9.89
CA VAL A 34 -8.45 7.68 10.13
C VAL A 34 -9.01 6.43 10.83
N GLN A 35 -9.79 6.60 11.90
CA GLN A 35 -10.42 5.48 12.60
C GLN A 35 -11.40 4.70 11.69
N GLY A 36 -12.15 5.39 10.84
CA GLY A 36 -13.02 4.77 9.85
C GLY A 36 -12.24 3.91 8.86
N TYR A 37 -11.21 4.47 8.23
CA TYR A 37 -10.42 3.77 7.20
C TYR A 37 -9.53 2.66 7.75
N MET A 38 -9.24 2.65 9.07
CA MET A 38 -8.62 1.52 9.74
C MET A 38 -9.51 0.28 9.79
N LEU A 39 -10.84 0.44 9.76
CA LEU A 39 -11.81 -0.64 9.88
C LEU A 39 -12.51 -0.95 8.54
N THR A 40 -12.67 0.07 7.70
CA THR A 40 -13.36 -0.01 6.42
C THR A 40 -12.50 0.67 5.37
N PRO A 41 -11.78 -0.10 4.54
CA PRO A 41 -10.90 0.47 3.53
C PRO A 41 -11.65 1.40 2.55
N PRO A 42 -10.97 2.41 2.00
CA PRO A 42 -11.56 3.27 0.98
C PRO A 42 -11.86 2.49 -0.30
N VAL A 43 -12.78 3.02 -1.10
CA VAL A 43 -13.19 2.40 -2.36
C VAL A 43 -12.58 3.09 -3.57
N ALA A 44 -12.56 2.41 -4.72
CA ALA A 44 -12.10 3.00 -5.97
C ALA A 44 -12.92 4.25 -6.33
N GLY A 45 -12.23 5.31 -6.77
CA GLY A 45 -12.87 6.58 -7.15
C GLY A 45 -13.26 7.49 -5.98
N GLU A 46 -12.86 7.17 -4.75
CA GLU A 46 -13.07 8.04 -3.60
C GLU A 46 -12.28 9.35 -3.73
N ALA A 47 -12.94 10.47 -3.41
CA ALA A 47 -12.36 11.79 -3.59
C ALA A 47 -11.07 11.96 -2.77
N ASP A 48 -10.03 12.50 -3.41
CA ASP A 48 -8.70 12.72 -2.84
C ASP A 48 -7.93 11.45 -2.43
N LEU A 49 -8.41 10.24 -2.76
CA LEU A 49 -7.60 9.03 -2.64
C LEU A 49 -6.61 8.96 -3.80
N LEU A 50 -5.31 9.05 -3.50
CA LEU A 50 -4.24 9.01 -4.50
C LEU A 50 -3.68 7.61 -4.69
N ALA A 51 -3.65 6.81 -3.62
CA ALA A 51 -3.27 5.41 -3.70
C ALA A 51 -3.89 4.57 -2.60
N TYR A 52 -4.26 3.32 -2.92
CA TYR A 52 -4.58 2.29 -1.93
C TYR A 52 -4.02 0.94 -2.38
N TYR A 53 -3.19 0.31 -1.53
CA TYR A 53 -2.56 -0.98 -1.76
C TYR A 53 -2.90 -1.95 -0.62
N ASP A 54 -3.74 -2.95 -0.90
CA ASP A 54 -4.17 -4.02 0.04
C ASP A 54 -3.29 -5.28 0.01
N PHE A 55 -2.23 -5.26 -0.82
CA PHE A 55 -1.28 -6.34 -1.10
C PHE A 55 -1.88 -7.72 -1.46
N SER A 56 -3.19 -7.87 -1.51
CA SER A 56 -3.94 -9.07 -1.92
C SER A 56 -4.26 -9.04 -3.41
N ARG A 57 -4.33 -7.83 -3.99
CA ARG A 57 -4.60 -7.57 -5.40
C ARG A 57 -3.30 -7.41 -6.19
N ALA A 58 -2.62 -8.53 -6.44
CA ALA A 58 -1.34 -8.54 -7.14
C ALA A 58 -1.32 -9.44 -8.39
N LYS A 59 -0.54 -9.04 -9.40
CA LYS A 59 -0.19 -9.82 -10.60
C LYS A 59 1.33 -9.95 -10.68
N GLY A 60 1.85 -11.10 -10.27
CA GLY A 60 3.29 -11.29 -10.11
C GLY A 60 3.84 -10.35 -9.04
N ARG A 61 4.75 -9.45 -9.43
CA ARG A 61 5.33 -8.44 -8.52
C ARG A 61 4.59 -7.11 -8.52
N TRP A 62 3.59 -6.93 -9.38
CA TRP A 62 2.84 -5.68 -9.46
C TRP A 62 1.61 -5.76 -8.57
N VAL A 63 1.45 -4.80 -7.67
CA VAL A 63 0.29 -4.61 -6.80
C VAL A 63 -0.60 -3.54 -7.41
N GLU A 64 -1.90 -3.78 -7.39
CA GLU A 64 -2.90 -2.83 -7.87
C GLU A 64 -3.02 -1.64 -6.92
N ASN A 65 -3.00 -0.44 -7.48
CA ASN A 65 -3.50 0.76 -6.85
C ASN A 65 -5.02 0.83 -7.06
N VAL A 66 -5.78 0.57 -6.00
CA VAL A 66 -7.24 0.55 -6.06
C VAL A 66 -7.83 1.92 -6.42
N ALA A 67 -7.12 3.01 -6.15
CA ALA A 67 -7.57 4.36 -6.48
C ALA A 67 -7.63 4.61 -8.00
N THR A 68 -6.70 4.01 -8.75
CA THR A 68 -6.54 4.22 -10.20
C THR A 68 -6.97 2.99 -11.03
N GLY A 69 -7.02 1.81 -10.41
CA GLY A 69 -7.23 0.52 -11.09
C GLY A 69 -5.97 -0.01 -11.81
N GLU A 70 -4.84 0.68 -11.68
CA GLU A 70 -3.59 0.33 -12.36
C GLU A 70 -2.68 -0.52 -11.47
N PHE A 71 -1.85 -1.37 -12.09
CA PHE A 71 -0.84 -2.18 -11.41
C PHE A 71 0.50 -1.43 -11.37
N ASP A 72 0.60 -0.42 -10.49
CA ASP A 72 1.66 0.59 -10.50
C ASP A 72 2.64 0.50 -9.30
N ALA A 73 2.39 -0.36 -8.31
CA ALA A 73 3.33 -0.64 -7.23
C ALA A 73 4.13 -1.91 -7.50
N LEU A 74 5.45 -1.78 -7.65
CA LEU A 74 6.36 -2.92 -7.87
C LEU A 74 6.99 -3.41 -6.56
N LEU A 75 6.76 -4.67 -6.20
CA LEU A 75 7.47 -5.35 -5.12
C LEU A 75 8.95 -5.51 -5.49
N SER A 76 9.87 -5.35 -4.53
CA SER A 76 11.31 -5.48 -4.77
C SER A 76 11.77 -6.92 -5.01
N ALA A 77 11.00 -7.92 -4.59
CA ALA A 77 11.27 -9.34 -4.81
C ALA A 77 9.98 -10.18 -4.88
N ASN A 78 10.07 -11.37 -5.48
CA ASN A 78 8.91 -12.27 -5.70
C ASN A 78 8.28 -12.84 -4.41
N ASN A 79 9.05 -12.99 -3.33
CA ASN A 79 8.64 -13.77 -2.15
C ASN A 79 8.21 -12.89 -0.95
N LEU A 80 7.81 -11.64 -1.23
CA LEU A 80 7.43 -10.67 -0.20
C LEU A 80 5.94 -10.76 0.18
N LEU A 81 5.09 -11.20 -0.74
CA LEU A 81 3.69 -11.45 -0.40
C LEU A 81 3.60 -12.69 0.50
N LYS A 82 2.95 -12.51 1.65
CA LYS A 82 2.61 -13.59 2.57
C LYS A 82 1.11 -13.79 2.49
N THR A 83 0.68 -15.01 2.24
CA THR A 83 -0.73 -15.38 2.37
C THR A 83 -1.12 -15.26 3.85
N LYS A 84 -2.30 -14.68 4.14
CA LYS A 84 -2.87 -14.71 5.50
C LYS A 84 -2.98 -16.19 5.89
N MET A 85 -2.20 -16.62 6.89
CA MET A 85 -2.36 -17.97 7.44
C MET A 85 -3.68 -17.96 8.22
N ASN A 86 -4.57 -18.88 7.87
CA ASN A 86 -5.84 -19.10 8.57
C ASN A 86 -5.58 -19.61 9.99
#